data_AF-A0A8T5J7L7-F1
#
_entry.id   AF-A0A8T5J7L7-F1
#
_cell.length_a   1.000
_cell.length_b   1.000
_cell.length_c   1.000
_cell.angle_alpha   90.00
_cell.angle_beta   90.00
_cell.angle_gamma   90.00
#
_symmetry.space_group_name_H-M   'P 1'
#
loop_
_entity.id
_entity.type
_entity.pdbx_description
1 polymer ?
#
loop_
_entity_poly.entity_id
_entity_poly.type
_entity_poly.pdbx_seq_one_letter_code
_entity_poly.pdbx_strand_id
1 'polypeptide(L)'
;MSPDGKFIWTGSEWIPSPPSTLADSEQIPANILTMQDSVMSGDIVHNTIINNDTAAVTSAVIEALHQLGMLNQQDSGSNPDPVPILEQIELPASFKLGDHVEYHSPTNHRWLDRCRVIGINSDGTYQIEVPYTDAVQIKPAVVIGTSPGTIRPASPPYKRGDEVLVNWKNYGTYYPGKIVSE
;
A
#
# COMPACT_ATOMS: atom_id res chain seq x y z
N MET A 1 -46.71 -12.39 5.86
CA MET A 1 -46.71 -10.95 5.52
C MET A 1 -48.08 -10.39 5.81
N SER A 2 -48.15 -9.18 6.36
CA SER A 2 -49.44 -8.52 6.62
C SER A 2 -50.12 -8.10 5.30
N PRO A 3 -51.47 -8.01 5.28
CA PRO A 3 -52.23 -7.63 4.08
C PRO A 3 -51.87 -6.24 3.50
N ASP A 4 -51.34 -5.35 4.33
CA ASP A 4 -50.89 -3.99 4.00
C ASP A 4 -49.40 -3.90 3.62
N GLY A 5 -48.67 -5.04 3.62
CA GLY A 5 -47.30 -5.14 3.12
C GLY A 5 -46.21 -4.49 3.98
N LYS A 6 -46.55 -3.81 5.08
CA LYS A 6 -45.62 -3.06 5.94
C LYS A 6 -44.87 -3.89 6.99
N PHE A 7 -45.34 -5.10 7.25
CA PHE A 7 -44.80 -5.94 8.32
C PHE A 7 -44.67 -7.41 7.87
N ILE A 8 -43.60 -8.06 8.33
CA ILE A 8 -43.29 -9.46 8.09
C ILE A 8 -43.40 -10.22 9.43
N TRP A 9 -44.02 -11.40 9.38
CA TRP A 9 -44.14 -12.30 10.53
C TRP A 9 -42.94 -13.26 10.53
N THR A 10 -42.20 -13.32 11.64
CA THR A 10 -41.00 -14.16 11.78
C THR A 10 -41.28 -15.53 12.38
N GLY A 11 -42.54 -15.82 12.75
CA GLY A 11 -42.93 -17.03 13.48
C GLY A 11 -43.17 -16.79 14.97
N SER A 12 -42.61 -15.71 15.53
CA SER A 12 -42.77 -15.34 16.95
C SER A 12 -43.15 -13.87 17.16
N GLU A 13 -42.79 -12.96 16.26
CA GLU A 13 -43.13 -11.53 16.36
C GLU A 13 -43.26 -10.84 14.98
N TRP A 14 -43.92 -9.67 14.97
CA TRP A 14 -44.06 -8.82 13.78
C TRP A 14 -42.92 -7.81 13.72
N ILE A 15 -42.16 -7.82 12.64
CA ILE A 15 -41.10 -6.83 12.38
C ILE A 15 -41.42 -6.00 11.13
N PRO A 16 -41.02 -4.71 11.06
CA PRO A 16 -41.24 -3.88 9.89
C PRO A 16 -40.54 -4.47 8.67
N SER A 17 -41.24 -4.52 7.54
CA SER A 17 -40.66 -4.99 6.29
C SER A 17 -39.57 -4.00 5.83
N PRO A 18 -38.37 -4.47 5.46
CA PRO A 18 -37.35 -3.59 4.90
C PRO A 18 -37.91 -2.90 3.64
N PRO A 19 -37.52 -1.64 3.36
CA PRO A 19 -38.08 -0.90 2.23
C PRO A 19 -37.76 -1.62 0.92
N SER A 20 -38.79 -2.22 0.30
CA SER A 20 -38.68 -2.77 -1.06
C SER A 20 -38.44 -1.60 -2.01
N THR A 21 -37.25 -1.55 -2.58
CA THR A 21 -36.95 -0.68 -3.70
C THR A 21 -37.76 -1.12 -4.93
N LEU A 22 -38.16 -0.13 -5.74
CA LEU A 22 -38.86 -0.19 -7.06
C LEU A 22 -40.41 -0.13 -6.94
N ALA A 23 -41.17 0.84 -7.46
CA ALA A 23 -41.01 1.96 -8.40
C ALA A 23 -42.11 3.01 -8.04
N ASP A 24 -42.04 4.32 -8.28
CA ASP A 24 -41.86 5.01 -9.55
C ASP A 24 -41.51 6.50 -9.33
N SER A 25 -40.49 6.96 -10.06
CA SER A 25 -40.38 8.27 -10.72
C SER A 25 -40.68 9.58 -9.96
N GLU A 26 -39.71 10.05 -9.19
CA GLU A 26 -39.13 11.40 -9.37
C GLU A 26 -37.72 11.41 -8.78
N GLN A 27 -36.74 11.85 -9.57
CA GLN A 27 -35.32 11.89 -9.17
C GLN A 27 -35.11 12.89 -8.04
N ILE A 28 -35.20 12.45 -6.80
CA ILE A 28 -34.69 13.20 -5.65
C ILE A 28 -33.22 12.79 -5.48
N PRO A 29 -32.23 13.69 -5.72
CA PRO A 29 -30.83 13.35 -5.51
C PRO A 29 -30.60 12.94 -4.06
N ALA A 30 -29.82 11.88 -3.87
CA ALA A 30 -29.56 11.16 -2.61
C ALA A 30 -28.87 11.96 -1.49
N ASN A 31 -28.88 13.30 -1.55
CA ASN A 31 -28.19 14.18 -0.59
C ASN A 31 -29.14 15.08 0.22
N ILE A 32 -30.45 14.89 0.14
CA ILE A 32 -31.40 15.60 1.03
C ILE A 32 -31.67 14.73 2.25
N LEU A 33 -30.96 15.03 3.34
CA LEU A 33 -31.22 14.48 4.66
C LEU A 33 -32.29 15.35 5.34
N THR A 34 -33.56 14.94 5.26
CA THR A 34 -34.66 15.65 5.94
C THR A 34 -34.74 15.18 7.39
N MET A 35 -34.33 16.02 8.34
CA MET A 35 -34.47 15.74 9.77
C MET A 35 -35.71 16.48 10.31
N GLN A 36 -36.79 15.74 10.60
CA GLN A 36 -37.96 16.25 11.32
C GLN A 36 -37.84 15.88 12.81
N ASP A 37 -37.39 16.83 13.64
CA ASP A 37 -37.44 16.70 15.11
C ASP A 37 -38.77 17.28 15.62
N SER A 38 -39.48 16.51 16.46
CA SER A 38 -40.83 16.83 16.91
C SER A 38 -40.82 17.77 18.11
N VAL A 39 -40.75 19.08 17.85
CA VAL A 39 -41.21 20.12 18.80
C VAL A 39 -42.15 21.08 18.07
N MET A 40 -43.32 21.30 18.67
CA MET A 40 -44.41 22.09 18.11
C MET A 40 -44.00 23.55 17.87
N SER A 41 -44.40 24.05 16.69
CA SER A 41 -44.55 25.46 16.29
C SER A 41 -43.31 26.18 15.77
N GLY A 42 -43.29 26.40 14.45
CA GLY A 42 -42.41 27.34 13.77
C GLY A 42 -41.68 26.73 12.59
N ASP A 43 -42.29 26.83 11.41
CA ASP A 43 -41.75 26.43 10.11
C ASP A 43 -40.37 27.05 9.85
N ILE A 44 -39.31 26.23 9.85
CA ILE A 44 -38.01 26.61 9.29
C ILE A 44 -37.39 25.39 8.61
N VAL A 45 -37.79 25.14 7.36
CA VAL A 45 -37.09 24.21 6.47
C VAL A 45 -35.71 24.81 6.13
N HIS A 46 -34.66 24.37 6.82
CA HIS A 46 -33.29 24.67 6.42
C HIS A 46 -32.93 23.76 5.25
N ASN A 47 -33.13 24.23 4.02
CA ASN A 47 -32.57 23.59 2.84
C ASN A 47 -31.05 23.83 2.80
N THR A 48 -30.30 23.15 3.67
CA THR A 48 -28.84 23.19 3.65
C THR A 48 -28.35 22.30 2.52
N ILE A 49 -28.09 22.91 1.36
CA ILE A 49 -27.43 22.23 0.26
C ILE A 49 -25.97 22.03 0.68
N ILE A 50 -25.58 20.79 1.01
CA ILE A 50 -24.17 20.45 1.29
C ILE A 50 -23.46 20.28 -0.05
N ASN A 51 -22.82 21.36 -0.52
CA ASN A 51 -21.92 21.32 -1.67
C ASN A 51 -20.54 20.85 -1.18
N ASN A 52 -20.25 19.56 -1.30
CA ASN A 52 -18.89 19.06 -1.14
C ASN A 52 -18.09 19.37 -2.42
N ASP A 53 -17.64 20.62 -2.55
CA ASP A 53 -16.82 21.05 -3.67
C ASP A 53 -15.36 20.61 -3.44
N THR A 54 -14.90 19.64 -4.24
CA THR A 54 -13.56 19.07 -4.11
C THR A 54 -12.46 20.10 -4.38
N ALA A 55 -12.72 21.12 -5.20
CA ALA A 55 -11.77 22.19 -5.48
C ALA A 55 -11.63 23.16 -4.30
N ALA A 56 -12.74 23.47 -3.61
CA ALA A 56 -12.72 24.27 -2.39
C ALA A 56 -11.93 23.58 -1.26
N VAL A 57 -12.15 22.27 -1.08
CA VAL A 57 -11.40 21.47 -0.09
C VAL A 57 -9.91 21.41 -0.44
N THR A 58 -9.56 21.20 -1.71
CA THR A 58 -8.17 21.14 -2.16
C THR A 58 -7.45 22.47 -1.94
N SER A 59 -8.11 23.59 -2.24
CA SER A 59 -7.55 24.94 -2.05
C SER A 59 -7.30 25.23 -0.57
N ALA A 60 -8.25 24.90 0.30
CA ALA A 60 -8.10 25.07 1.75
C ALA A 60 -6.95 24.24 2.33
N VAL A 61 -6.73 23.03 1.83
CA VAL A 61 -5.62 22.17 2.25
C VAL A 61 -4.27 22.74 1.80
N ILE A 62 -4.17 23.22 0.55
CA ILE A 62 -2.96 23.86 0.03
C ILE A 62 -2.62 25.11 0.83
N GLU A 63 -3.61 25.95 1.14
CA GLU A 63 -3.42 27.14 1.98
C GLU A 63 -2.98 26.78 3.40
N ALA A 64 -3.58 25.75 4.00
CA ALA A 64 -3.17 25.28 5.32
C ALA A 64 -1.71 24.78 5.34
N LEU A 65 -1.27 24.06 4.30
CA LEU A 65 0.12 23.62 4.16
C LEU A 65 1.08 24.79 3.91
N HIS A 66 0.63 25.82 3.20
CA HIS A 66 1.38 27.05 3.00
C HIS A 66 1.55 27.83 4.31
N GLN A 67 0.49 27.93 5.13
CA GLN A 67 0.56 28.55 6.46
C GLN A 67 1.47 27.79 7.44
N LEU A 68 1.59 26.47 7.30
CA LEU A 68 2.56 25.66 8.05
C LEU A 68 4.00 25.73 7.50
N GLY A 69 4.26 26.56 6.49
CA GLY A 69 5.61 26.80 5.95
C GLY A 69 6.18 25.63 5.14
N MET A 70 5.32 24.73 4.64
CA MET A 70 5.76 23.53 3.91
C MET A 70 6.01 23.80 2.41
N LEU A 71 5.62 24.97 1.91
CA LEU A 71 5.65 25.34 0.49
C LEU A 71 6.38 26.67 0.28
N ASN A 72 7.65 26.77 0.68
CA ASN A 72 8.51 27.90 0.29
C ASN A 72 9.19 27.59 -1.05
N GLN A 73 8.63 28.08 -2.16
CA GLN A 73 9.32 28.15 -3.44
C GLN A 73 9.90 29.56 -3.59
N GLN A 74 11.21 29.68 -3.39
CA GLN A 74 11.95 30.92 -3.55
C GLN A 74 12.62 30.92 -4.92
N ASP A 75 12.10 31.73 -5.85
CA ASP A 75 12.80 32.09 -7.07
C ASP A 75 14.05 32.91 -6.71
N SER A 76 15.24 32.49 -7.17
CA SER A 76 16.46 33.29 -7.16
C SER A 76 17.39 32.86 -8.30
N GLY A 77 17.69 33.80 -9.20
CA GLY A 77 18.55 33.59 -10.37
C GLY A 77 20.06 33.76 -10.12
N SER A 78 20.83 33.17 -11.05
CA SER A 78 22.19 33.48 -11.53
C SER A 78 23.45 33.31 -10.64
N ASN A 79 24.21 32.24 -10.99
CA ASN A 79 25.68 32.12 -11.22
C ASN A 79 26.70 31.92 -10.05
N PRO A 80 27.90 31.33 -10.28
CA PRO A 80 28.24 29.94 -9.93
C PRO A 80 29.47 29.76 -8.99
N ASP A 81 29.74 28.49 -8.61
CA ASP A 81 30.89 27.88 -7.87
C ASP A 81 30.75 27.65 -6.34
N PRO A 82 31.34 26.57 -5.78
CA PRO A 82 31.16 25.16 -6.12
C PRO A 82 30.69 24.42 -4.86
N VAL A 83 29.39 24.21 -4.71
CA VAL A 83 28.85 23.35 -3.65
C VAL A 83 28.79 21.91 -4.16
N PRO A 84 29.19 20.95 -3.31
CA PRO A 84 29.52 19.60 -3.72
C PRO A 84 28.31 18.99 -4.42
N ILE A 85 28.61 18.36 -5.55
CA ILE A 85 27.72 17.47 -6.30
C ILE A 85 26.81 16.79 -5.28
N LEU A 86 25.52 17.13 -5.31
CA LEU A 86 24.52 16.20 -4.84
C LEU A 86 24.79 14.96 -5.69
N GLU A 87 25.43 13.94 -5.11
CA GLU A 87 25.36 12.59 -5.66
C GLU A 87 23.87 12.37 -5.87
N GLN A 88 23.40 12.56 -7.12
CA GLN A 88 22.32 11.74 -7.61
C GLN A 88 22.75 10.34 -7.21
N ILE A 89 22.03 9.75 -6.25
CA ILE A 89 22.08 8.31 -6.03
C ILE A 89 21.56 7.72 -7.35
N GLU A 90 22.49 7.57 -8.26
CA GLU A 90 22.31 6.95 -9.55
C GLU A 90 22.21 5.47 -9.23
N LEU A 91 20.98 4.96 -9.16
CA LEU A 91 20.80 3.53 -9.37
C LEU A 91 20.96 3.30 -10.87
N PRO A 92 21.95 2.52 -11.26
CA PRO A 92 21.63 1.23 -11.79
C PRO A 92 21.59 0.30 -10.58
N ALA A 93 20.42 -0.26 -10.27
CA ALA A 93 20.35 -1.49 -9.45
C ALA A 93 20.99 -2.66 -10.23
N SER A 94 21.97 -2.42 -11.09
CA SER A 94 22.55 -3.45 -11.92
C SER A 94 23.40 -4.35 -11.04
N PHE A 95 23.15 -5.65 -11.15
CA PHE A 95 24.00 -6.63 -10.50
C PHE A 95 25.27 -6.81 -11.30
N LYS A 96 26.37 -7.05 -10.59
CA LYS A 96 27.63 -7.49 -11.17
C LYS A 96 27.69 -9.01 -11.15
N LEU A 97 28.55 -9.56 -12.02
CA LEU A 97 28.91 -10.97 -11.94
C LEU A 97 29.45 -11.27 -10.55
N GLY A 98 28.81 -12.23 -9.88
CA GLY A 98 29.15 -12.66 -8.53
C GLY A 98 28.33 -12.03 -7.41
N ASP A 99 27.46 -11.07 -7.70
CA ASP A 99 26.60 -10.48 -6.69
C ASP A 99 25.61 -11.50 -6.12
N HIS A 100 25.38 -11.39 -4.81
CA HIS A 100 24.36 -12.17 -4.13
C HIS A 100 23.01 -11.50 -4.33
N VAL A 101 22.03 -12.31 -4.72
CA VAL A 101 20.69 -11.84 -5.03
C VAL A 101 19.67 -12.78 -4.41
N GLU A 102 18.48 -12.26 -4.20
CA GLU A 102 17.32 -13.06 -3.81
C GLU A 102 16.49 -13.39 -5.05
N TYR A 103 16.10 -14.66 -5.22
CA TYR A 103 15.21 -15.11 -6.30
C TYR A 103 13.80 -15.41 -5.78
N HIS A 104 12.77 -14.81 -6.38
CA HIS A 104 11.39 -15.11 -6.01
C HIS A 104 10.94 -16.42 -6.67
N SER A 105 10.95 -17.51 -5.92
CA SER A 105 10.52 -18.83 -6.42
C SER A 105 9.00 -18.85 -6.65
N PRO A 106 8.53 -19.05 -7.91
CA PRO A 106 7.09 -19.15 -8.18
C PRO A 106 6.44 -20.39 -7.54
N THR A 107 7.20 -21.47 -7.40
CA THR A 107 6.70 -22.73 -6.84
C THR A 107 6.64 -22.71 -5.31
N ASN A 108 7.65 -22.12 -4.66
CA ASN A 108 7.72 -22.06 -3.20
C ASN A 108 7.04 -20.82 -2.60
N HIS A 109 6.60 -19.86 -3.43
CA HIS A 109 6.01 -18.59 -3.02
C HIS A 109 6.85 -17.84 -1.98
N ARG A 110 8.18 -17.90 -2.13
CA ARG A 110 9.15 -17.26 -1.23
C ARG A 110 10.41 -16.82 -1.96
N TRP A 111 11.13 -15.89 -1.34
CA TRP A 111 12.47 -15.49 -1.76
C TRP A 111 13.51 -16.52 -1.32
N LEU A 112 14.47 -16.79 -2.20
CA LEU A 112 15.64 -17.64 -1.93
C LEU A 112 16.88 -16.75 -1.90
N ASP A 113 17.54 -16.66 -0.75
CA ASP A 113 18.61 -15.71 -0.38
C ASP A 113 20.02 -16.13 -0.77
N ARG A 114 20.21 -17.40 -1.13
CA ARG A 114 21.52 -17.97 -1.49
C ARG A 114 21.79 -17.94 -3.00
N CYS A 115 21.16 -17.06 -3.76
CA CYS A 115 21.33 -17.01 -5.21
C CYS A 115 22.48 -16.08 -5.60
N ARG A 116 23.12 -16.36 -6.73
CA ARG A 116 24.27 -15.60 -7.21
C ARG A 116 24.17 -15.32 -8.70
N VAL A 117 24.57 -14.13 -9.11
CA VAL A 117 24.63 -13.72 -10.52
C VAL A 117 25.85 -14.37 -11.18
N ILE A 118 25.62 -15.13 -12.24
CA ILE A 118 26.67 -15.86 -12.99
C ILE A 118 26.81 -15.36 -14.43
N GLY A 119 25.85 -14.57 -14.92
CA GLY A 119 25.84 -14.01 -16.26
C GLY A 119 25.00 -12.74 -16.34
N ILE A 120 25.37 -11.83 -17.25
CA ILE A 120 24.55 -10.68 -17.63
C ILE A 120 24.38 -10.78 -19.14
N ASN A 121 23.13 -10.93 -19.59
CA ASN A 121 22.81 -11.03 -21.00
C ASN A 121 22.83 -9.64 -21.66
N SER A 122 23.04 -9.59 -22.97
CA SER A 122 23.06 -8.33 -23.74
C SER A 122 21.70 -7.61 -23.78
N ASP A 123 20.61 -8.33 -23.49
CA ASP A 123 19.25 -7.78 -23.39
C ASP A 123 18.96 -7.12 -22.02
N GLY A 124 19.92 -7.13 -21.09
CA GLY A 124 19.78 -6.58 -19.74
C GLY A 124 19.16 -7.53 -18.72
N THR A 125 18.86 -8.78 -19.11
CA THR A 125 18.46 -9.83 -18.17
C THR A 125 19.67 -10.48 -17.52
N TYR A 126 19.46 -11.11 -16.36
CA TYR A 126 20.51 -11.76 -15.58
C TYR A 126 20.38 -13.28 -15.66
N GLN A 127 21.52 -13.95 -15.65
CA GLN A 127 21.61 -15.37 -15.41
C GLN A 127 22.08 -15.59 -13.97
N ILE A 128 21.28 -16.33 -13.19
CA ILE A 128 21.58 -16.61 -11.80
C ILE A 128 21.69 -18.11 -11.54
N GLU A 129 22.50 -18.49 -10.56
CA GLU A 129 22.45 -19.81 -9.94
C GLU A 129 21.56 -19.77 -8.69
N VAL A 130 20.70 -20.78 -8.55
CA VAL A 130 19.77 -20.94 -7.44
C VAL A 130 20.03 -22.31 -6.80
N PRO A 131 20.65 -22.36 -5.61
CA PRO A 131 20.91 -23.61 -4.91
C PRO A 131 19.65 -24.12 -4.21
N TYR A 132 19.16 -25.27 -4.66
CA TYR A 132 18.17 -26.10 -3.96
C TYR A 132 18.87 -27.09 -3.04
N THR A 133 18.10 -27.85 -2.27
CA THR A 133 18.63 -28.87 -1.35
C THR A 133 19.47 -29.91 -2.08
N ASP A 134 19.02 -30.36 -3.26
CA ASP A 134 19.61 -31.50 -3.96
C ASP A 134 20.36 -31.12 -5.24
N ALA A 135 20.19 -29.89 -5.74
CA ALA A 135 20.75 -29.45 -7.01
C ALA A 135 20.89 -27.93 -7.09
N VAL A 136 21.80 -27.47 -7.95
CA VAL A 136 21.87 -26.06 -8.36
C VAL A 136 21.14 -25.90 -9.69
N GLN A 137 20.18 -24.99 -9.76
CA GLN A 137 19.48 -24.65 -11.00
C GLN A 137 19.96 -23.31 -11.53
N ILE A 138 20.11 -23.23 -12.85
CA ILE A 138 20.42 -21.98 -13.55
C ILE A 138 19.11 -21.36 -14.04
N LYS A 139 18.90 -20.07 -13.76
CA LYS A 139 17.81 -19.28 -14.34
C LYS A 139 18.41 -18.27 -15.32
N PRO A 140 18.22 -18.43 -16.64
CA PRO A 140 19.01 -17.72 -17.65
C PRO A 140 18.58 -16.27 -17.92
N ALA A 141 17.32 -15.91 -17.68
CA ALA A 141 16.77 -14.62 -18.10
C ALA A 141 15.83 -14.05 -17.03
N VAL A 142 16.38 -13.74 -15.85
CA VAL A 142 15.63 -13.10 -14.76
C VAL A 142 15.84 -11.59 -14.77
N VAL A 143 14.81 -10.86 -14.37
CA VAL A 143 14.83 -9.39 -14.29
C VAL A 143 14.69 -8.94 -12.85
N ILE A 144 15.11 -7.70 -12.59
CA ILE A 144 14.97 -7.08 -11.27
C ILE A 144 13.50 -6.72 -11.06
N GLY A 145 12.92 -7.09 -9.91
CA GLY A 145 11.54 -6.80 -9.59
C GLY A 145 11.05 -7.53 -8.35
N THR A 146 9.74 -7.49 -8.10
CA THR A 146 9.09 -8.11 -6.94
C THR A 146 8.10 -9.22 -7.29
N SER A 147 7.98 -9.57 -8.58
CA SER A 147 7.04 -10.58 -9.07
C SER A 147 7.63 -11.99 -9.02
N PRO A 148 6.83 -13.06 -9.05
CA PRO A 148 7.35 -14.41 -9.20
C PRO A 148 8.27 -14.54 -10.42
N GLY A 149 9.46 -15.10 -10.22
CA GLY A 149 10.47 -15.26 -11.26
C GLY A 149 11.44 -14.07 -11.39
N THR A 150 11.31 -13.02 -10.59
CA THR A 150 12.25 -11.90 -10.58
C THR A 150 13.31 -12.04 -9.49
N ILE A 151 14.31 -11.15 -9.54
CA ILE A 151 15.37 -11.03 -8.55
C ILE A 151 15.38 -9.66 -7.87
N ARG A 152 15.97 -9.59 -6.68
CA ARG A 152 16.24 -8.34 -5.97
C ARG A 152 17.56 -8.42 -5.22
N PRO A 153 18.11 -7.28 -4.72
CA PRO A 153 19.31 -7.31 -3.91
C PRO A 153 19.10 -8.21 -2.70
N ALA A 154 20.10 -9.06 -2.39
CA ALA A 154 20.03 -9.88 -1.20
C ALA A 154 19.99 -9.00 0.04
N SER A 155 19.20 -9.39 1.03
CA SER A 155 19.24 -8.75 2.35
C SER A 155 20.66 -8.85 2.89
N PRO A 156 21.25 -7.75 3.42
CA PRO A 156 22.59 -7.81 3.99
C PRO A 156 22.68 -8.95 5.00
N PRO A 157 23.77 -9.73 5.01
CA PRO A 157 23.95 -10.75 6.03
C PRO A 157 23.91 -10.09 7.40
N TYR A 158 23.18 -10.72 8.32
CA TYR A 158 23.07 -10.24 9.70
C TYR A 158 24.46 -10.09 10.33
N LYS A 159 24.67 -8.99 11.03
CA LYS A 159 25.93 -8.65 11.69
C LYS A 159 25.80 -8.83 13.19
N ARG A 160 26.96 -8.99 13.85
CA ARG A 160 27.02 -8.96 15.30
C ARG A 160 26.49 -7.61 15.79
N GLY A 161 25.52 -7.67 16.69
CA GLY A 161 24.86 -6.52 17.24
C GLY A 161 23.53 -6.16 16.59
N ASP A 162 23.14 -6.81 15.50
CA ASP A 162 21.82 -6.61 14.91
C ASP A 162 20.72 -7.10 15.86
N GLU A 163 19.64 -6.33 15.94
CA GLU A 163 18.43 -6.70 16.65
C GLU A 163 17.56 -7.56 15.73
N VAL A 164 17.16 -8.73 16.22
CA VAL A 164 16.41 -9.72 15.45
C VAL A 164 15.28 -10.30 16.28
N LEU A 165 14.23 -10.75 15.59
CA LEU A 165 13.13 -11.50 16.18
C LEU A 165 13.39 -13.00 15.97
N VAL A 166 13.54 -13.74 17.06
CA VAL A 166 13.87 -15.17 17.03
C VAL A 166 12.63 -16.00 17.42
N ASN A 167 12.28 -16.97 16.58
CA ASN A 167 11.29 -17.99 16.93
C ASN A 167 11.97 -19.10 17.75
N TRP A 168 12.14 -18.84 19.05
CA TRP A 168 12.78 -19.77 19.97
C TRP A 168 11.94 -21.05 20.12
N LYS A 169 12.57 -22.21 19.85
CA LYS A 169 11.95 -23.55 19.91
C LYS A 169 10.74 -23.77 18.97
N ASN A 170 10.53 -22.89 17.99
CA ASN A 170 9.50 -23.01 16.96
C ASN A 170 8.04 -23.06 17.49
N TYR A 171 7.79 -22.48 18.68
CA TYR A 171 6.46 -22.44 19.29
C TYR A 171 5.58 -21.29 18.78
N GLY A 172 6.03 -20.56 17.75
CA GLY A 172 5.25 -19.51 17.07
C GLY A 172 5.29 -18.14 17.72
N THR A 173 5.89 -18.01 18.91
CA THR A 173 6.15 -16.70 19.55
C THR A 173 7.55 -16.22 19.16
N TYR A 174 7.63 -14.96 18.70
CA TYR A 174 8.88 -14.31 18.34
C TYR A 174 9.40 -13.48 19.51
N TYR A 175 10.67 -13.68 19.87
CA TYR A 175 11.33 -12.96 20.96
C TYR A 175 12.39 -12.02 20.41
N PRO A 176 12.46 -10.75 20.89
CA PRO A 176 13.53 -9.85 20.51
C PRO A 176 14.86 -10.34 21.11
N GLY A 177 15.91 -10.32 20.29
CA GLY A 177 17.25 -10.70 20.68
C GLY A 177 18.28 -9.90 19.91
N LYS A 178 19.53 -9.95 20.38
CA LYS A 178 20.67 -9.32 19.73
C LYS A 178 21.66 -10.40 19.31
N ILE A 179 22.15 -10.35 18.08
CA ILE A 179 23.14 -11.33 17.59
C ILE A 179 24.48 -11.08 18.29
N VAL A 180 24.89 -12.00 19.17
CA VAL A 180 26.10 -11.82 20.01
C VAL A 180 27.39 -12.44 19.44
N SER A 181 27.29 -13.14 18.31
CA SER A 181 28.24 -14.12 17.74
C SER A 181 28.12 -15.52 18.36
N GLU A 182 28.49 -16.52 17.56
CA GLU A 182 28.95 -17.83 18.06
C GLU A 182 30.34 -17.68 18.70
#